data_AF-A0A9D4MD18-F1
#
_entry.id   AF-A0A9D4MD18-F1
#
_cell.length_a   1.000
_cell.length_b   1.000
_cell.length_c   1.000
_cell.angle_alpha   90.00
_cell.angle_beta   90.00
_cell.angle_gamma   90.00
#
_symmetry.space_group_name_H-M   'P 1'
#
loop_
_entity.id
_entity.type
_entity.pdbx_description
1 polymer ?
#
loop_
_entity_poly.entity_id
_entity_poly.type
_entity_poly.pdbx_seq_one_letter_code
_entity_poly.pdbx_strand_id
1 'polypeptide(L)'
;MTYVMLDVMTYVRLDGMTHVVLDVMTYVMLDVMTYVMLDVMTYVRLDVITYVRLDVMTHVMLDVMTYVMLDVMTYVMLDVITYVMLDVMAYVRLDVMTYVMLDVMTYVRLDVMTHVILDVMTYVMLDVMT
;
A
#
# COMPACT_ATOMS: atom_id res chain seq x y z
N MET A 1 5.34 69.46 -58.88
CA MET A 1 6.15 68.97 -57.74
C MET A 1 5.30 68.62 -56.52
N THR A 2 4.43 69.52 -56.04
CA THR A 2 3.59 69.29 -54.85
C THR A 2 2.57 68.15 -55.01
N TYR A 3 1.91 68.06 -56.17
CA TYR A 3 0.94 66.99 -56.47
C TYR A 3 1.58 65.60 -56.45
N VAL A 4 2.72 65.43 -57.14
CA VAL A 4 3.46 64.15 -57.18
C VAL A 4 3.92 63.74 -55.78
N MET A 5 4.37 64.70 -54.96
CA MET A 5 4.80 64.41 -53.60
C MET A 5 3.64 64.00 -52.69
N LEU A 6 2.46 64.61 -52.87
CA LEU A 6 1.25 64.23 -52.14
C LEU A 6 0.80 62.82 -52.53
N ASP A 7 0.79 62.51 -53.83
CA ASP A 7 0.32 61.23 -54.37
C ASP A 7 1.22 60.06 -53.92
N VAL A 8 2.54 60.26 -53.96
CA VAL A 8 3.51 59.29 -53.45
C VAL A 8 3.35 59.09 -51.95
N MET A 9 3.16 60.15 -51.18
CA MET A 9 2.93 60.04 -49.73
C MET A 9 1.63 59.32 -49.40
N THR A 10 0.55 59.57 -50.14
CA THR A 10 -0.72 58.86 -49.96
C THR A 10 -0.61 57.40 -50.37
N TYR A 11 0.07 57.10 -51.48
CA TYR A 11 0.27 55.74 -51.95
C TYR A 11 1.10 54.93 -50.94
N VAL A 12 2.30 55.41 -50.57
CA VAL A 12 3.19 54.71 -49.62
C VAL A 12 2.50 54.50 -48.28
N ARG A 13 1.78 55.52 -47.79
CA ARG A 13 1.11 55.42 -46.49
C ARG A 13 -0.08 54.49 -46.53
N LEU A 14 -0.93 54.58 -47.56
CA LEU A 14 -2.14 53.76 -47.63
C LEU A 14 -1.78 52.31 -47.98
N ASP A 15 -1.10 52.12 -49.12
CA ASP A 15 -0.74 50.80 -49.67
C ASP A 15 0.19 50.06 -48.71
N GLY A 16 1.24 50.75 -48.22
CA GLY A 16 2.18 50.18 -47.26
C GLY A 16 1.54 49.82 -45.92
N MET A 17 0.66 50.67 -45.36
CA MET A 17 -0.06 50.30 -44.13
C MET A 17 -1.03 49.15 -44.38
N THR A 18 -1.76 49.15 -45.50
CA THR A 18 -2.69 48.06 -45.80
C THR A 18 -1.97 46.74 -45.96
N HIS A 19 -0.84 46.72 -46.68
CA HIS A 19 -0.06 45.49 -46.88
C HIS A 19 0.49 44.96 -45.56
N VAL A 20 1.13 45.82 -44.76
CA VAL A 20 1.68 45.43 -43.46
C VAL A 20 0.59 44.92 -42.52
N VAL A 21 -0.56 45.59 -42.46
CA VAL A 21 -1.67 45.15 -41.61
C VAL A 21 -2.23 43.81 -42.08
N LEU A 22 -2.43 43.61 -43.39
CA LEU A 22 -2.95 42.35 -43.92
C LEU A 22 -1.96 41.19 -43.72
N ASP A 23 -0.68 41.40 -43.99
CA ASP A 23 0.35 40.36 -43.87
C ASP A 23 0.58 39.99 -42.41
N VAL A 24 0.63 40.97 -41.50
CA VAL A 24 0.76 40.69 -40.06
C VAL A 24 -0.48 39.99 -39.53
N MET A 25 -1.68 40.43 -39.91
CA MET A 25 -2.92 39.81 -39.43
C MET A 25 -3.08 38.40 -39.98
N THR A 26 -2.74 38.15 -41.24
CA THR A 26 -2.78 36.80 -41.82
C THR A 26 -1.75 35.88 -41.18
N TYR A 27 -0.49 36.33 -41.00
CA TYR A 27 0.53 35.56 -40.29
C TYR A 27 0.12 35.23 -38.86
N VAL A 28 -0.35 36.21 -38.09
CA VAL A 28 -0.77 35.99 -36.70
C VAL A 28 -2.00 35.08 -36.64
N MET A 29 -3.02 35.32 -37.47
CA MET A 29 -4.23 34.51 -37.43
C MET A 29 -4.03 33.10 -37.94
N LEU A 30 -3.15 32.89 -38.94
CA LEU A 30 -2.96 31.57 -39.52
C LEU A 30 -1.86 30.83 -38.80
N ASP A 31 -0.63 31.35 -38.80
CA ASP A 31 0.54 30.60 -38.34
C ASP A 31 0.58 30.48 -36.82
N VAL A 32 0.30 31.56 -36.08
CA VAL A 32 0.32 31.49 -34.61
C VAL A 32 -0.85 30.66 -34.09
N MET A 33 -2.07 30.85 -34.61
CA MET A 33 -3.21 30.04 -34.18
C MET A 33 -3.04 28.58 -34.57
N THR A 34 -2.56 28.27 -35.77
CA THR A 34 -2.32 26.87 -36.15
C THR A 34 -1.26 26.23 -35.28
N TYR A 35 -0.14 26.90 -35.02
CA TYR A 35 0.90 26.43 -34.11
C TYR A 35 0.36 26.17 -32.69
N VAL A 36 -0.36 27.13 -32.11
CA VAL A 36 -0.95 26.97 -30.78
C VAL A 36 -1.97 25.83 -30.77
N MET A 37 -2.84 25.76 -31.76
CA MET A 37 -3.94 24.81 -31.76
C MET A 37 -3.50 23.39 -32.11
N LEU A 38 -2.46 23.21 -32.94
CA LEU A 38 -1.89 21.90 -33.22
C LEU A 38 -0.82 21.54 -32.20
N ASP A 39 0.29 22.27 -32.15
CA ASP A 39 1.49 21.81 -31.43
C ASP A 39 1.30 21.85 -29.92
N VAL A 40 0.74 22.94 -29.38
CA VAL A 40 0.53 23.04 -27.92
C VAL A 40 -0.55 22.05 -27.46
N MET A 41 -1.67 21.96 -28.17
CA MET A 41 -2.73 21.02 -27.78
C MET A 41 -2.32 19.56 -27.97
N THR A 42 -1.57 19.23 -29.02
CA THR A 42 -1.05 17.87 -29.20
C THR A 42 -0.03 17.53 -28.13
N TYR A 43 0.93 18.42 -27.85
CA TYR A 43 1.91 18.22 -26.77
C TYR A 43 1.22 18.03 -25.41
N VAL A 44 0.32 18.93 -25.03
CA VAL A 44 -0.42 18.81 -23.76
C VAL A 44 -1.23 17.53 -23.71
N ARG A 45 -1.96 17.21 -24.79
CA ARG A 45 -2.82 16.03 -24.78
C ARG A 45 -2.03 14.73 -24.82
N LEU A 46 -0.94 14.64 -25.58
CA LEU A 46 -0.16 13.41 -25.65
C LEU A 46 0.72 13.28 -24.42
N ASP A 47 1.61 14.24 -24.17
CA ASP A 47 2.69 14.06 -23.21
C ASP A 47 2.18 14.16 -21.77
N VAL A 48 1.28 15.10 -21.46
CA VAL A 48 0.75 15.20 -20.09
C VAL A 48 -0.14 14.02 -19.76
N ILE A 49 -1.03 13.59 -20.68
CA ILE A 49 -1.92 12.46 -20.41
C ILE A 49 -1.14 11.15 -20.35
N THR A 50 -0.16 10.95 -21.23
CA THR A 50 0.67 9.74 -21.18
C THR A 50 1.52 9.71 -19.92
N TYR A 51 2.18 10.82 -19.56
CA TYR A 51 2.96 10.92 -18.33
C TYR A 51 2.09 10.65 -17.10
N VAL A 52 0.98 11.39 -16.93
CA VAL A 52 0.08 11.20 -15.78
C VAL A 52 -0.45 9.78 -15.73
N ARG A 53 -0.87 9.21 -16.87
CA ARG A 53 -1.42 7.86 -16.88
C ARG A 53 -0.37 6.80 -16.60
N LEU A 54 0.84 6.90 -17.14
CA LEU A 54 1.88 5.90 -16.94
C LEU A 54 2.56 6.07 -15.59
N ASP A 55 3.19 7.21 -15.33
CA ASP A 55 3.97 7.43 -14.11
C ASP A 55 3.10 7.34 -12.86
N VAL A 56 1.96 8.05 -12.80
CA VAL A 56 1.14 8.05 -11.58
C VAL A 56 0.53 6.67 -11.35
N MET A 57 -0.01 6.02 -12.39
CA MET A 57 -0.63 4.71 -12.23
C MET A 57 0.40 3.64 -11.85
N THR A 58 1.57 3.65 -12.49
CA THR A 58 2.63 2.70 -12.16
C THR A 58 3.15 2.92 -10.75
N HIS A 59 3.45 4.17 -10.37
CA HIS A 59 3.98 4.46 -9.04
C HIS A 59 2.97 4.10 -7.95
N VAL A 60 1.71 4.51 -8.08
CA VAL A 60 0.65 4.15 -7.13
C VAL A 60 0.47 2.64 -7.04
N MET A 61 0.45 1.93 -8.17
CA MET A 61 0.26 0.47 -8.15
C MET A 61 1.45 -0.23 -7.48
N LEU A 62 2.67 0.20 -7.76
CA LEU A 62 3.90 -0.40 -7.24
C LEU A 62 4.06 -0.10 -5.74
N ASP A 63 3.81 1.13 -5.32
CA ASP A 63 3.87 1.55 -3.92
C ASP A 63 2.79 0.86 -3.09
N VAL A 64 1.55 0.78 -3.58
CA VAL A 64 0.47 0.07 -2.89
C VAL A 64 0.76 -1.43 -2.80
N MET A 65 1.23 -2.07 -3.88
CA MET A 65 1.60 -3.48 -3.86
C MET A 65 2.73 -3.76 -2.88
N THR A 66 3.78 -2.96 -2.90
CA THR A 66 4.94 -3.14 -2.03
C THR A 66 4.57 -2.90 -0.58
N TYR A 67 3.84 -1.84 -0.27
CA TYR A 67 3.35 -1.55 1.07
C TYR A 67 2.48 -2.70 1.60
N VAL A 68 1.45 -3.11 0.84
CA VAL A 68 0.54 -4.19 1.27
C VAL A 68 1.28 -5.50 1.42
N MET A 69 2.12 -5.90 0.46
CA MET A 69 2.87 -7.15 0.60
C MET A 69 3.81 -7.11 1.80
N LEU A 70 4.60 -6.05 1.97
CA LEU A 70 5.65 -6.02 2.98
C LEU A 70 5.06 -5.87 4.38
N ASP A 71 4.18 -4.88 4.60
CA ASP A 71 3.61 -4.61 5.92
C ASP A 71 2.66 -5.72 6.37
N VAL A 72 1.78 -6.21 5.48
CA VAL A 72 0.86 -7.28 5.86
C VAL A 72 1.61 -8.58 6.11
N MET A 73 2.57 -8.97 5.26
CA MET A 73 3.35 -10.20 5.51
C MET A 73 4.19 -10.10 6.77
N THR A 74 4.83 -8.96 7.02
CA THR A 74 5.67 -8.79 8.21
C THR A 74 4.82 -8.79 9.47
N TYR A 75 3.71 -8.05 9.49
CA TYR A 75 2.78 -8.06 10.63
C TYR A 75 2.23 -9.47 10.87
N VAL A 76 1.69 -10.13 9.85
CA VAL A 76 1.09 -11.46 10.00
C VAL A 76 2.14 -12.49 10.42
N MET A 77 3.31 -12.55 9.78
CA MET A 77 4.33 -13.51 10.21
C MET A 77 4.84 -13.21 11.61
N LEU A 78 5.21 -11.96 11.89
CA LEU A 78 5.86 -11.63 13.15
C LEU A 78 4.89 -11.78 14.32
N ASP A 79 3.69 -11.22 14.23
CA ASP A 79 2.73 -11.27 15.33
C ASP A 79 2.15 -12.66 15.53
N VAL A 80 1.82 -13.38 14.47
CA VAL A 80 1.28 -14.74 14.61
C VAL A 80 2.35 -15.69 15.14
N ILE A 81 3.59 -15.62 14.62
CA ILE A 81 4.66 -16.50 15.09
C ILE A 81 5.01 -16.16 16.55
N THR A 82 5.13 -14.87 16.90
CA THR A 82 5.46 -14.47 18.28
C THR A 82 4.35 -14.86 19.25
N TYR A 83 3.08 -14.59 18.93
CA TYR A 83 1.94 -15.00 19.76
C TYR A 83 1.91 -16.52 19.95
N VAL A 84 2.01 -17.29 18.87
CA VAL A 84 1.98 -18.76 18.96
C VAL A 84 3.19 -19.28 19.74
N MET A 85 4.40 -18.79 19.47
CA MET A 85 5.58 -19.28 20.19
C MET A 85 5.58 -18.90 21.65
N LEU A 86 5.19 -17.67 22.02
CA LEU A 86 5.28 -17.21 23.39
C LEU A 86 4.08 -17.68 24.20
N ASP A 87 2.87 -17.37 23.77
CA ASP A 87 1.68 -17.62 24.60
C ASP A 87 1.35 -19.11 24.65
N VAL A 88 1.41 -19.84 23.53
CA VAL A 88 1.10 -21.27 23.53
C VAL A 88 2.17 -22.06 24.28
N MET A 89 3.47 -21.78 24.08
CA MET A 89 4.50 -22.47 24.87
C MET A 89 4.44 -22.08 26.34
N ALA A 90 4.18 -20.82 26.69
CA ALA A 90 4.04 -20.41 28.08
C ALA A 90 2.86 -21.15 28.74
N TYR A 91 1.70 -21.17 28.10
CA TYR A 91 0.53 -21.89 28.58
C TYR A 91 0.80 -23.38 28.75
N VAL A 92 1.36 -24.04 27.73
CA VAL A 92 1.66 -25.48 27.80
C VAL A 92 2.68 -25.76 28.91
N ARG A 93 3.75 -24.96 29.00
CA ARG A 93 4.82 -25.23 29.96
C ARG A 93 4.45 -24.88 31.39
N LEU A 94 3.58 -23.90 31.59
CA LEU A 94 3.17 -23.47 32.92
C LEU A 94 1.93 -24.26 33.37
N ASP A 95 0.81 -24.14 32.66
CA ASP A 95 -0.48 -24.68 33.11
C ASP A 95 -0.54 -26.20 33.00
N VAL A 96 -0.12 -26.79 31.88
CA VAL A 96 -0.18 -28.25 31.73
C VAL A 96 0.81 -28.92 32.67
N MET A 97 2.03 -28.39 32.78
CA MET A 97 3.07 -28.97 33.63
C MET A 97 2.73 -28.82 35.12
N THR A 98 2.18 -27.69 35.54
CA THR A 98 1.69 -27.51 36.92
C THR A 98 0.50 -28.41 37.22
N TYR A 99 -0.48 -28.50 36.34
CA TYR A 99 -1.62 -29.42 36.51
C TYR A 99 -1.15 -30.87 36.66
N VAL A 100 -0.24 -31.33 35.79
CA VAL A 100 0.30 -32.70 35.88
C VAL A 100 1.10 -32.89 37.17
N MET A 101 1.99 -31.96 37.53
CA MET A 101 2.79 -32.10 38.74
C MET A 101 1.97 -32.00 40.03
N LEU A 102 0.97 -31.13 40.08
CA LEU A 102 0.18 -30.94 41.28
C LEU A 102 -0.95 -31.95 41.35
N ASP A 103 -1.90 -31.90 40.41
CA ASP A 103 -3.15 -32.67 40.54
C ASP A 103 -2.91 -34.15 40.33
N VAL A 104 -2.15 -34.55 39.30
CA VAL A 104 -1.93 -35.99 39.04
C VAL A 104 -1.07 -36.61 40.13
N MET A 105 0.05 -35.98 40.52
CA MET A 105 0.91 -36.57 41.55
C MET A 105 0.26 -36.55 42.93
N THR A 106 -0.52 -35.51 43.28
CA THR A 106 -1.24 -35.50 44.56
C THR A 106 -2.34 -36.54 44.58
N TYR A 107 -3.12 -36.66 43.50
CA TYR A 107 -4.15 -37.69 43.37
C TYR A 107 -3.55 -39.09 43.47
N VAL A 108 -2.51 -39.39 42.69
CA VAL A 108 -1.83 -40.69 42.76
C VAL A 108 -1.28 -40.95 44.16
N ARG A 109 -0.60 -39.98 44.76
CA ARG A 109 0.01 -40.17 46.08
C ARG A 109 -1.01 -40.31 47.20
N LEU A 110 -2.12 -39.58 47.17
CA LEU A 110 -3.14 -39.67 48.21
C LEU A 110 -4.06 -40.86 47.97
N ASP A 111 -4.68 -40.95 46.81
CA ASP A 111 -5.77 -41.87 46.55
C ASP A 111 -5.26 -43.31 46.41
N VAL A 112 -4.20 -43.52 45.63
CA VAL A 112 -3.63 -44.87 45.42
C VAL A 112 -2.96 -45.36 46.70
N MET A 113 -2.18 -44.51 47.37
CA MET A 113 -1.47 -44.95 48.59
C MET A 113 -2.46 -45.25 49.72
N THR A 114 -3.52 -44.44 49.88
CA THR A 114 -4.53 -44.70 50.91
C THR A 114 -5.32 -45.97 50.62
N HIS A 115 -5.77 -46.18 49.36
CA HIS A 115 -6.46 -47.41 48.98
C HIS A 115 -5.58 -48.63 49.16
N VAL A 116 -4.34 -48.61 48.69
CA VAL A 116 -3.40 -49.73 48.82
C VAL A 116 -3.14 -50.05 50.30
N ILE A 117 -2.91 -49.03 51.14
CA ILE A 117 -2.69 -49.26 52.57
C ILE A 117 -3.95 -49.83 53.24
N LEU A 118 -5.13 -49.27 52.96
CA LEU A 118 -6.39 -49.75 53.52
C LEU A 118 -6.69 -51.20 53.09
N ASP A 119 -6.57 -51.51 51.80
CA ASP A 119 -6.84 -52.84 51.26
C ASP A 119 -5.86 -53.87 51.80
N VAL A 120 -4.56 -53.53 51.85
CA VAL A 120 -3.54 -54.45 52.41
C VAL A 120 -3.78 -54.65 53.90
N MET A 121 -4.05 -53.60 54.67
CA MET A 121 -4.27 -53.71 56.11
C MET A 121 -5.55 -54.49 56.43
N THR A 122 -6.63 -54.26 55.67
CA THR A 122 -7.90 -54.98 55.85
C THR A 122 -7.75 -56.45 55.47
N TYR A 123 -7.08 -56.77 54.35
CA TYR A 123 -6.81 -58.15 53.95
C TYR A 123 -5.96 -58.89 54.99
N VAL A 124 -4.85 -58.28 55.44
CA VAL A 124 -3.98 -58.86 56.47
C VAL A 124 -4.72 -59.06 57.79
N MET A 125 -5.53 -58.08 58.23
CA MET A 125 -6.33 -58.24 59.44
C MET A 125 -7.36 -59.36 59.32
N LEU A 126 -8.02 -59.50 58.16
CA LEU A 126 -9.00 -60.56 57.94
C LEU A 126 -8.32 -61.93 57.96
N ASP A 127 -7.18 -62.09 57.28
CA ASP A 127 -6.41 -63.34 57.21
C ASP A 127 -5.85 -63.77 58.58
N VAL A 128 -5.45 -62.81 59.42
CA VAL A 128 -4.99 -63.10 60.80
C VAL A 128 -6.16 -63.45 61.74
N MET A 129 -7.38 -62.98 61.46
CA MET A 129 -8.58 -63.23 62.28
C MET A 129 -9.34 -64.50 61.88
N THR A 130 -9.06 -65.08 60.73
CA THR A 130 -9.60 -66.37 60.25
C THR A 130 -8.70 -67.54 60.60
#